data_AF-A0A2E5ZBM0-F1
#
_entry.id   AF-A0A2E5ZBM0-F1
#
_cell.length_a   1.000
_cell.length_b   1.000
_cell.length_c   1.000
_cell.angle_alpha   90.00
_cell.angle_beta   90.00
_cell.angle_gamma   90.00
#
_symmetry.space_group_name_H-M   'P 1'
#
loop_
_entity.id
_entity.type
_entity.pdbx_description
1 polymer ?
#
loop_
_entity_poly.entity_id
_entity_poly.type
_entity_poly.pdbx_seq_one_letter_code
_entity_poly.pdbx_strand_id
1 'polypeptide(L)'
;MSNDNIVEVDENLRILGTAHISRESVELVRNQIKEWKPDLVAVELCPSRIAALTKPESLDSEDLLKIIKEGRSAMILLQSALAAQQRKMGISSGEKPGADLLAAVNAAEDADIPVEMIDRDVVITLRRAWRKTGFFEKWRILNALLWEEEEDSFDIEEVLADSDLLSSMMEEAREVAPRAGEVLIDERDTFLAGRIQQIRGKGRVLAVIGAGHLSGVVHNLGQPATETTSRLSELAEEPAKSVWPKIIMTAIPIFLLGAVGWMAYNGEIEELKQTAQTWLLLNALTAGLGVLIARGHPLSILVGALASPITSLNPTLAAGWFAGYTQLKVASPTGKDAQDFLKLDEASLFWKNRVGRVLLVTALGNVGSMVGAWLAGGAILGQLIG
;
A
#
# COMPACT_ATOMS: atom_id res chain seq x y z
N MET A 1 21.40 -23.15 17.24
CA MET A 1 20.61 -22.92 16.02
C MET A 1 20.59 -24.22 15.25
N SER A 2 19.41 -24.80 15.02
CA SER A 2 19.28 -26.01 14.21
C SER A 2 19.65 -25.72 12.76
N ASN A 3 20.08 -26.74 12.02
CA ASN A 3 20.40 -26.68 10.59
C ASN A 3 19.19 -26.33 9.69
N ASP A 4 18.02 -26.06 10.26
CA ASP A 4 16.74 -26.00 9.55
C ASP A 4 16.58 -24.74 8.69
N ASN A 5 17.38 -23.70 8.94
CA ASN A 5 17.34 -22.45 8.16
C ASN A 5 18.25 -22.45 6.92
N ILE A 6 19.04 -23.51 6.71
CA ILE A 6 19.92 -23.65 5.54
C ILE A 6 19.43 -24.82 4.70
N VAL A 7 19.04 -24.53 3.46
CA VAL A 7 18.62 -25.55 2.49
C VAL A 7 19.67 -25.61 1.37
N GLU A 8 20.37 -26.75 1.31
CA GLU A 8 21.20 -27.08 0.16
C GLU A 8 20.31 -27.70 -0.93
N VAL A 9 20.08 -26.96 -2.00
CA VAL A 9 19.24 -27.42 -3.12
C VAL A 9 20.06 -28.31 -4.06
N ASP A 10 21.29 -27.88 -4.36
CA ASP A 10 22.30 -28.64 -5.09
C ASP A 10 23.71 -28.10 -4.80
N GLU A 11 24.74 -28.62 -5.47
CA GLU A 11 26.14 -28.21 -5.29
C GLU A 11 26.39 -26.71 -5.54
N ASN A 12 25.55 -26.05 -6.34
CA ASN A 12 25.68 -24.66 -6.76
C ASN A 12 24.60 -23.73 -6.20
N LEU A 13 23.60 -24.23 -5.46
CA LEU A 13 22.59 -23.39 -4.82
C LEU A 13 22.40 -23.77 -3.35
N ARG A 14 22.64 -22.77 -2.50
CA ARG A 14 22.26 -22.77 -1.09
C ARG A 14 21.27 -21.65 -0.82
N ILE A 15 20.21 -21.94 -0.08
CA ILE A 15 19.23 -20.96 0.38
C ILE A 15 19.33 -20.83 1.89
N LEU A 16 19.44 -19.60 2.37
CA LEU A 16 19.51 -19.24 3.77
C LEU A 16 18.25 -18.45 4.15
N GLY A 17 17.42 -19.04 5.01
CA GLY A 17 16.30 -18.38 5.66
C GLY A 17 16.77 -17.51 6.82
N THR A 18 16.28 -16.27 6.89
CA THR A 18 16.66 -15.28 7.90
C THR A 18 15.43 -14.71 8.61
N ALA A 19 15.56 -14.45 9.91
CA ALA A 19 14.55 -13.75 10.68
C ALA A 19 14.93 -12.27 10.74
N HIS A 20 14.12 -11.40 10.12
CA HIS A 20 14.41 -10.00 9.74
C HIS A 20 14.75 -8.99 10.85
N ILE A 21 15.06 -9.47 12.05
CA ILE A 21 15.30 -8.65 13.23
C ILE A 21 16.26 -9.31 14.23
N SER A 22 16.81 -10.49 13.92
CA SER A 22 17.71 -11.22 14.85
C SER A 22 19.19 -10.97 14.53
N ARG A 23 19.97 -10.63 15.56
CA ARG A 23 21.44 -10.56 15.47
C ARG A 23 22.05 -11.88 15.03
N GLU A 24 21.45 -12.98 15.45
CA GLU A 24 21.92 -14.32 15.11
C GLU A 24 21.79 -14.58 13.59
N SER A 25 20.74 -14.03 12.94
CA SER A 25 20.59 -14.10 11.48
C SER A 25 21.69 -13.32 10.76
N VAL A 26 22.07 -12.14 11.27
CA VAL A 26 23.18 -11.33 10.71
C VAL A 26 24.51 -12.09 10.79
N GLU A 27 24.81 -12.70 11.94
CA GLU A 27 26.03 -13.48 12.13
C GLU A 27 26.04 -14.74 11.24
N LEU A 28 24.91 -15.44 11.15
CA LEU A 28 24.76 -16.62 10.31
C LEU A 28 25.04 -16.30 8.84
N VAL A 29 24.45 -15.22 8.31
CA VAL A 29 24.70 -14.74 6.94
C VAL A 29 26.20 -14.50 6.69
N ARG A 30 26.86 -13.76 7.59
CA ARG A 30 28.29 -13.46 7.46
C ARG A 30 29.15 -14.73 7.47
N ASN A 31 28.84 -15.66 8.35
CA ASN A 31 29.54 -16.94 8.44
C ASN A 31 29.35 -17.77 7.17
N GLN A 32 28.13 -17.86 6.64
CA GLN A 32 27.85 -18.60 5.41
C GLN A 32 28.58 -18.03 4.20
N ILE A 33 28.61 -16.70 4.04
CA ILE A 33 29.38 -16.06 2.96
C ILE A 33 30.87 -16.37 3.08
N LYS A 34 31.42 -16.28 4.30
CA LYS A 34 32.85 -16.50 4.56
C LYS A 34 33.28 -17.96 4.38
N GLU A 35 32.47 -18.91 4.84
CA GLU A 35 32.80 -20.34 4.83
C GLU A 35 32.50 -20.99 3.48
N TRP A 36 31.31 -20.74 2.93
CA TRP A 36 30.88 -21.35 1.67
C TRP A 36 31.50 -20.68 0.45
N LYS A 37 31.85 -19.39 0.57
CA LYS A 37 32.46 -18.57 -0.48
C LYS A 37 31.65 -18.62 -1.78
N PRO A 38 30.41 -18.12 -1.81
CA PRO A 38 29.62 -18.08 -3.04
C PRO A 38 30.33 -17.27 -4.13
N ASP A 39 30.03 -17.59 -5.38
CA ASP A 39 30.41 -16.76 -6.53
C ASP A 39 29.40 -15.61 -6.75
N LEU A 40 28.20 -15.73 -6.16
CA LEU A 40 27.13 -14.73 -6.22
C LEU A 40 26.26 -14.79 -4.95
N VAL A 41 25.93 -13.63 -4.38
CA VAL A 41 24.93 -13.53 -3.30
C VAL A 41 23.64 -12.94 -3.86
N ALA A 42 22.53 -13.66 -3.70
CA ALA A 42 21.20 -13.20 -4.09
C ALA A 42 20.41 -12.81 -2.85
N VAL A 43 19.79 -11.62 -2.85
CA VAL A 43 19.08 -11.09 -1.67
C VAL A 43 17.62 -10.81 -1.97
N GLU A 44 16.73 -11.11 -1.02
CA GLU A 44 15.29 -10.76 -1.04
C GLU A 44 15.05 -9.24 -0.84
N LEU A 45 15.74 -8.43 -1.63
CA LEU A 45 15.59 -6.99 -1.68
C LEU A 45 15.36 -6.55 -3.12
N CYS A 46 14.65 -5.44 -3.27
CA CYS A 46 14.51 -4.70 -4.51
C CYS A 46 15.18 -3.33 -4.39
N PRO A 47 15.48 -2.63 -5.50
CA PRO A 47 16.23 -1.37 -5.47
C PRO A 47 15.60 -0.31 -4.55
N SER A 48 14.27 -0.24 -4.54
CA SER A 48 13.51 0.68 -3.69
C SER A 48 13.67 0.37 -2.20
N ARG A 49 13.72 -0.92 -1.81
CA ARG A 49 13.99 -1.33 -0.42
C ARG A 49 15.44 -1.07 0.00
N ILE A 50 16.43 -1.34 -0.85
CA ILE A 50 17.84 -1.03 -0.56
C ILE A 50 18.03 0.48 -0.34
N ALA A 51 17.45 1.31 -1.22
CA ALA A 51 17.51 2.76 -1.07
C ALA A 51 16.89 3.24 0.25
N ALA A 52 15.75 2.67 0.65
CA ALA A 52 15.10 2.99 1.92
C ALA A 52 15.93 2.58 3.15
N LEU A 53 16.63 1.44 3.08
CA LEU A 53 17.47 0.94 4.18
C LEU A 53 18.80 1.70 4.31
N THR A 54 19.36 2.17 3.18
CA THR A 54 20.66 2.86 3.13
C THR A 54 20.56 4.37 3.34
N LYS A 55 19.45 5.01 2.92
CA LYS A 55 19.25 6.47 3.00
C LYS A 55 17.87 6.83 3.59
N PRO A 56 17.66 6.65 4.91
CA PRO A 56 16.37 6.95 5.53
C PRO A 56 16.01 8.45 5.62
N GLU A 57 16.96 9.38 5.42
CA GLU A 57 16.78 10.81 5.75
C GLU A 57 16.59 11.79 4.58
N SER A 58 16.56 11.37 3.31
CA SER A 58 16.50 12.31 2.17
C SER A 58 15.21 12.21 1.35
N LEU A 59 14.06 12.45 1.97
CA LEU A 59 12.82 12.72 1.22
C LEU A 59 12.63 14.22 1.10
N ASP A 60 13.09 14.75 -0.01
CA ASP A 60 13.06 16.17 -0.34
C ASP A 60 11.63 16.60 -0.68
N SER A 61 11.33 17.89 -0.54
CA SER A 61 10.00 18.42 -0.88
C SER A 61 9.59 18.22 -2.35
N GLU A 62 10.56 18.11 -3.26
CA GLU A 62 10.32 17.79 -4.68
C GLU A 62 9.91 16.34 -4.89
N ASP A 63 10.52 15.40 -4.14
CA ASP A 63 10.16 13.98 -4.18
C ASP A 63 8.75 13.77 -3.64
N LEU A 64 8.35 14.48 -2.59
CA LEU A 64 6.98 14.45 -2.05
C LEU A 64 5.95 14.91 -3.09
N LEU A 65 6.24 15.99 -3.82
CA LEU A 65 5.38 16.48 -4.90
C LEU A 65 5.27 15.49 -6.05
N LYS A 66 6.37 14.82 -6.41
CA LYS A 66 6.42 13.78 -7.42
C LYS A 66 5.63 12.54 -7.00
N ILE A 67 5.75 12.14 -5.74
CA ILE A 67 5.01 11.03 -5.12
C ILE A 67 3.49 11.29 -5.10
N ILE A 68 3.06 12.51 -4.76
CA ILE A 68 1.64 12.89 -4.78
C ILE A 68 1.10 12.86 -6.21
N LYS A 69 1.86 13.39 -7.18
CA LYS A 69 1.48 13.37 -8.61
C LYS A 69 1.37 11.96 -9.17
N GLU A 70 2.22 11.04 -8.72
CA GLU A 70 2.25 9.65 -9.20
C GLU A 70 1.30 8.72 -8.43
N GLY A 71 0.46 9.26 -7.52
CA GLY A 71 -0.52 8.49 -6.76
C GLY A 71 0.10 7.50 -5.77
N ARG A 72 1.36 7.71 -5.38
CA ARG A 72 2.09 6.90 -4.38
C ARG A 72 1.82 7.33 -2.94
N SER A 73 1.16 8.46 -2.73
CA SER A 73 0.91 9.05 -1.40
C SER A 73 0.20 8.09 -0.44
N ALA A 74 -0.83 7.36 -0.90
CA ALA A 74 -1.53 6.38 -0.06
C ALA A 74 -0.62 5.22 0.40
N MET A 75 0.32 4.80 -0.44
CA MET A 75 1.24 3.70 -0.12
C MET A 75 2.31 4.10 0.89
N ILE A 76 2.83 5.33 0.79
CA ILE A 76 3.78 5.83 1.79
C ILE A 76 3.08 6.05 3.12
N LEU A 77 1.84 6.56 3.13
CA LEU A 77 1.07 6.66 4.37
C LEU A 77 0.84 5.28 5.01
N LEU A 78 0.55 4.25 4.21
CA LEU A 78 0.43 2.88 4.69
C LEU A 78 1.77 2.35 5.22
N GLN A 79 2.87 2.55 4.49
CA GLN A 79 4.21 2.14 4.93
C GLN A 79 4.64 2.85 6.22
N SER A 80 4.37 4.14 6.33
CA SER A 80 4.65 4.92 7.54
C SER A 80 3.78 4.47 8.71
N ALA A 81 2.50 4.15 8.47
CA ALA A 81 1.61 3.61 9.50
C ALA A 81 2.09 2.23 9.98
N LEU A 82 2.45 1.34 9.06
CA LEU A 82 3.02 0.02 9.38
C LEU A 82 4.35 0.15 10.14
N ALA A 83 5.24 1.03 9.69
CA ALA A 83 6.51 1.29 10.37
C ALA A 83 6.31 1.91 11.77
N ALA A 84 5.32 2.79 11.94
CA ALA A 84 4.96 3.35 13.24
C ALA A 84 4.37 2.28 14.17
N GLN A 85 3.51 1.40 13.66
CA GLN A 85 2.94 0.28 14.42
C GLN A 85 4.04 -0.72 14.84
N GLN A 86 4.97 -1.04 13.93
CA GLN A 86 6.16 -1.86 14.22
C GLN A 86 7.04 -1.24 15.31
N ARG A 87 7.26 0.09 15.28
CA ARG A 87 7.97 0.81 16.34
C ARG A 87 7.22 0.78 17.68
N LYS A 88 5.89 0.88 17.64
CA LYS A 88 5.01 0.90 18.82
C LYS A 88 4.89 -0.48 19.49
N MET A 89 4.96 -1.56 18.72
CA MET A 89 5.00 -2.96 19.21
C MET A 89 6.29 -3.32 19.97
N GLY A 90 7.19 -2.37 20.22
CA GLY A 90 8.36 -2.62 21.07
C GLY A 90 9.34 -3.63 20.49
N ILE A 91 9.37 -3.78 19.15
CA ILE A 91 10.39 -4.55 18.42
C ILE A 91 11.76 -3.93 18.76
N SER A 92 12.41 -4.48 19.78
CA SER A 92 13.52 -3.88 20.51
C SER A 92 14.77 -4.75 20.42
N SER A 93 14.98 -5.46 19.31
CA SER A 93 16.26 -6.16 19.08
C SER A 93 17.43 -5.18 18.83
N GLY A 94 17.16 -3.87 18.77
CA GLY A 94 18.15 -2.84 18.47
C GLY A 94 18.62 -2.85 17.00
N GLU A 95 18.18 -3.83 16.21
CA GLU A 95 18.45 -3.96 14.78
C GLU A 95 17.30 -3.37 13.96
N LYS A 96 17.61 -2.70 12.84
CA LYS A 96 16.59 -2.15 11.93
C LYS A 96 15.93 -3.30 11.15
N PRO A 97 14.62 -3.28 10.88
CA PRO A 97 14.00 -4.29 10.00
C PRO A 97 14.73 -4.41 8.66
N GLY A 98 15.13 -5.63 8.29
CA GLY A 98 15.93 -5.89 7.09
C GLY A 98 17.45 -5.70 7.25
N ALA A 99 17.95 -5.57 8.49
CA ALA A 99 19.38 -5.50 8.78
C ALA A 99 20.15 -6.78 8.40
N ASP A 100 19.51 -7.93 8.45
CA ASP A 100 20.02 -9.24 8.01
C ASP A 100 20.27 -9.29 6.50
N LEU A 101 19.29 -8.86 5.69
CA LEU A 101 19.45 -8.78 4.24
C LEU A 101 20.48 -7.71 3.85
N LEU A 102 20.51 -6.58 4.55
CA LEU A 102 21.54 -5.56 4.34
C LEU A 102 22.93 -6.07 4.75
N ALA A 103 23.02 -6.88 5.80
CA ALA A 103 24.26 -7.51 6.20
C ALA A 103 24.77 -8.50 5.15
N ALA A 104 23.87 -9.19 4.42
CA ALA A 104 24.24 -10.03 3.28
C ALA A 104 24.86 -9.19 2.15
N VAL A 105 24.26 -8.05 1.83
CA VAL A 105 24.79 -7.10 0.83
C VAL A 105 26.18 -6.62 1.25
N ASN A 106 26.31 -6.07 2.45
CA ASN A 106 27.57 -5.52 2.95
C ASN A 106 28.68 -6.60 3.02
N ALA A 107 28.36 -7.80 3.51
CA ALA A 107 29.33 -8.88 3.64
C ALA A 107 29.78 -9.43 2.27
N ALA A 108 28.91 -9.41 1.26
CA ALA A 108 29.27 -9.75 -0.11
C ALA A 108 30.16 -8.67 -0.74
N GLU A 109 29.84 -7.38 -0.55
CA GLU A 109 30.66 -6.26 -1.00
C GLU A 109 32.05 -6.27 -0.36
N ASP A 110 32.15 -6.51 0.95
CA ASP A 110 33.42 -6.65 1.68
C ASP A 110 34.29 -7.80 1.15
N ALA A 111 33.66 -8.84 0.58
CA ALA A 111 34.30 -10.01 0.02
C ALA A 111 34.53 -9.93 -1.51
N ASP A 112 34.18 -8.80 -2.15
CA ASP A 112 34.20 -8.60 -3.61
C ASP A 112 33.37 -9.64 -4.37
N ILE A 113 32.25 -10.08 -3.77
CA ILE A 113 31.30 -11.02 -4.35
C ILE A 113 30.12 -10.23 -4.94
N PRO A 114 29.73 -10.47 -6.21
CA PRO A 114 28.60 -9.77 -6.81
C PRO A 114 27.28 -10.05 -6.07
N VAL A 115 26.42 -9.03 -6.02
CA VAL A 115 25.11 -9.09 -5.38
C VAL A 115 24.01 -8.95 -6.41
N GLU A 116 23.00 -9.82 -6.36
CA GLU A 116 21.80 -9.77 -7.20
C GLU A 116 20.54 -9.60 -6.36
N MET A 117 19.71 -8.63 -6.76
CA MET A 117 18.40 -8.40 -6.19
C MET A 117 17.39 -9.33 -6.84
N ILE A 118 16.73 -10.18 -6.03
CA ILE A 118 15.79 -11.18 -6.53
C ILE A 118 14.33 -10.89 -6.18
N ASP A 119 14.05 -9.84 -5.41
CA ASP A 119 12.68 -9.47 -5.04
C ASP A 119 12.02 -8.51 -6.03
N ARG A 120 10.69 -8.54 -6.06
CA ARG A 120 9.86 -7.63 -6.84
C ARG A 120 9.83 -6.24 -6.20
N ASP A 121 9.59 -5.20 -6.99
CA ASP A 121 9.36 -3.88 -6.44
C ASP A 121 8.20 -3.89 -5.43
N VAL A 122 8.48 -3.38 -4.23
CA VAL A 122 7.54 -3.42 -3.09
C VAL A 122 6.23 -2.69 -3.39
N VAL A 123 6.26 -1.64 -4.22
CA VAL A 123 5.06 -0.90 -4.61
C VAL A 123 4.20 -1.76 -5.53
N ILE A 124 4.79 -2.52 -6.44
CA ILE A 124 4.07 -3.46 -7.31
C ILE A 124 3.46 -4.58 -6.47
N THR A 125 4.23 -5.18 -5.56
CA THR A 125 3.76 -6.22 -4.62
C THR A 125 2.52 -5.76 -3.85
N LEU A 126 2.58 -4.58 -3.23
CA LEU A 126 1.48 -4.05 -2.43
C LEU A 126 0.28 -3.64 -3.28
N ARG A 127 0.49 -3.06 -4.48
CA ARG A 127 -0.60 -2.74 -5.41
C ARG A 127 -1.31 -3.99 -5.91
N ARG A 128 -0.57 -5.07 -6.18
CA ARG A 128 -1.12 -6.37 -6.56
C ARG A 128 -1.99 -6.93 -5.44
N ALA A 129 -1.47 -6.95 -4.21
CA ALA A 129 -2.21 -7.42 -3.05
C ALA A 129 -3.52 -6.64 -2.92
N TRP A 130 -3.43 -5.30 -2.86
CA TRP A 130 -4.60 -4.45 -2.75
C TRP A 130 -5.60 -4.60 -3.92
N ARG A 131 -5.14 -4.82 -5.15
CA ARG A 131 -6.06 -5.00 -6.30
C ARG A 131 -6.76 -6.35 -6.30
N LYS A 132 -6.08 -7.43 -5.88
CA LYS A 132 -6.65 -8.78 -5.78
C LYS A 132 -7.56 -8.95 -4.55
N THR A 133 -7.30 -8.24 -3.46
CA THR A 133 -8.13 -8.29 -2.25
C THR A 133 -9.56 -7.79 -2.51
N GLY A 134 -10.54 -8.58 -2.05
CA GLY A 134 -11.96 -8.25 -2.14
C GLY A 134 -12.36 -7.03 -1.28
N PHE A 135 -13.54 -6.44 -1.53
CA PHE A 135 -14.02 -5.31 -0.73
C PHE A 135 -14.18 -5.67 0.76
N PHE A 136 -14.74 -6.84 1.06
CA PHE A 136 -14.92 -7.31 2.44
C PHE A 136 -13.60 -7.61 3.15
N GLU A 137 -12.63 -8.22 2.46
CA GLU A 137 -11.29 -8.44 3.00
C GLU A 137 -10.56 -7.11 3.27
N LYS A 138 -10.67 -6.13 2.37
CA LYS A 138 -10.14 -4.77 2.59
C LYS A 138 -10.73 -4.13 3.84
N TRP A 139 -12.04 -4.26 4.02
CA TRP A 139 -12.72 -3.76 5.22
C TRP A 139 -12.19 -4.45 6.48
N ARG A 140 -12.01 -5.77 6.46
CA ARG A 140 -11.44 -6.53 7.59
C ARG A 140 -10.02 -6.08 7.93
N ILE A 141 -9.14 -5.96 6.94
CA ILE A 141 -7.77 -5.47 7.12
C ILE A 141 -7.78 -4.06 7.73
N LEU A 142 -8.60 -3.16 7.18
CA LEU A 142 -8.72 -1.80 7.71
C LEU A 142 -9.27 -1.79 9.13
N ASN A 143 -10.21 -2.69 9.46
CA ASN A 143 -10.76 -2.83 10.79
C ASN A 143 -9.70 -3.34 11.77
N ALA A 144 -8.97 -4.40 11.43
CA ALA A 144 -7.87 -4.91 12.25
C ALA A 144 -6.82 -3.83 12.52
N LEU A 145 -6.35 -3.13 11.47
CA LEU A 145 -5.34 -2.07 11.61
C LEU A 145 -5.80 -0.85 12.44
N LEU A 146 -7.11 -0.56 12.46
CA LEU A 146 -7.65 0.63 13.13
C LEU A 146 -8.23 0.33 14.53
N TRP A 147 -8.58 -0.93 14.81
CA TRP A 147 -9.37 -1.32 15.98
C TRP A 147 -8.79 -2.49 16.80
N GLU A 148 -7.64 -3.08 16.42
CA GLU A 148 -6.94 -3.99 17.35
C GLU A 148 -6.39 -3.20 18.53
N GLU A 149 -7.06 -3.36 19.67
CA GLU A 149 -6.50 -3.09 20.99
C GLU A 149 -5.36 -4.09 21.26
N GLU A 150 -4.32 -3.59 21.92
CA GLU A 150 -3.11 -4.31 22.32
C GLU A 150 -3.48 -5.52 23.21
N GLU A 151 -3.65 -6.70 22.64
CA GLU A 151 -3.59 -7.95 23.42
C GLU A 151 -2.45 -8.85 22.94
N ASP A 152 -1.69 -9.26 23.95
CA ASP A 152 -0.61 -10.23 24.02
C ASP A 152 0.67 -9.93 23.23
N SER A 153 1.63 -9.36 23.97
CA SER A 153 3.06 -9.41 23.65
C SER A 153 3.54 -10.86 23.69
N PHE A 154 3.40 -11.59 22.60
CA PHE A 154 4.17 -12.81 22.36
C PHE A 154 5.66 -12.48 22.44
N ASP A 155 6.46 -13.37 23.00
CA ASP A 155 7.92 -13.23 22.94
C ASP A 155 8.36 -13.41 21.48
N ILE A 156 8.57 -12.29 20.79
CA ILE A 156 8.84 -12.23 19.35
C ILE A 156 10.10 -13.04 19.00
N GLU A 157 11.03 -13.18 19.94
CA GLU A 157 12.27 -13.94 19.74
C GLU A 157 11.99 -15.45 19.68
N GLU A 158 11.00 -15.95 20.44
CA GLU A 158 10.49 -17.32 20.36
C GLU A 158 9.68 -17.55 19.07
N VAL A 159 8.83 -16.58 18.69
CA VAL A 159 8.04 -16.61 17.45
C VAL A 159 8.92 -16.64 16.19
N LEU A 160 10.01 -15.87 16.19
CA LEU A 160 10.93 -15.78 15.04
C LEU A 160 11.93 -16.93 14.99
N ALA A 161 12.27 -17.54 16.12
CA ALA A 161 13.13 -18.71 16.19
C ALA A 161 12.37 -20.00 15.83
N ASP A 162 11.06 -20.04 16.05
CA ASP A 162 10.20 -21.16 15.72
C ASP A 162 9.53 -20.98 14.35
N SER A 163 10.08 -21.66 13.33
CA SER A 163 9.52 -21.66 11.97
C SER A 163 8.07 -22.15 11.93
N ASP A 164 7.65 -23.02 12.84
CA ASP A 164 6.28 -23.56 12.87
C ASP A 164 5.30 -22.55 13.47
N LEU A 165 5.72 -21.79 14.50
CA LEU A 165 4.91 -20.72 15.11
C LEU A 165 4.78 -19.49 14.18
N LEU A 166 5.86 -19.12 13.49
CA LEU A 166 5.80 -18.09 12.46
C LEU A 166 4.88 -18.51 11.31
N SER A 167 4.94 -19.78 10.91
CA SER A 167 4.07 -20.33 9.87
C SER A 167 2.59 -20.31 10.29
N SER A 168 2.28 -20.66 11.55
CA SER A 168 0.89 -20.63 12.05
C SER A 168 0.32 -19.22 12.11
N MET A 169 1.11 -18.22 12.51
CA MET A 169 0.67 -16.81 12.49
C MET A 169 0.49 -16.28 11.06
N MET A 170 1.36 -16.69 10.12
CA MET A 170 1.19 -16.38 8.70
C MET A 170 -0.08 -17.03 8.12
N GLU A 171 -0.41 -18.23 8.59
CA GLU A 171 -1.62 -18.96 8.20
C GLU A 171 -2.90 -18.34 8.79
N GLU A 172 -2.89 -17.89 10.04
CA GLU A 172 -3.98 -17.12 10.64
C GLU A 172 -4.21 -15.78 9.92
N ALA A 173 -3.13 -15.06 9.59
CA ALA A 173 -3.22 -13.85 8.77
C ALA A 173 -3.80 -14.13 7.36
N ARG A 174 -3.54 -15.33 6.82
CA ARG A 174 -4.11 -15.80 5.55
C ARG A 174 -5.61 -16.09 5.68
N GLU A 175 -6.11 -16.55 6.82
CA GLU A 175 -7.56 -16.72 7.03
C GLU A 175 -8.31 -15.39 6.99
N VAL A 176 -7.72 -14.32 7.54
CA VAL A 176 -8.33 -12.99 7.55
C VAL A 176 -8.39 -12.37 6.16
N ALA A 177 -7.31 -12.51 5.38
CA ALA A 177 -7.16 -11.89 4.06
C ALA A 177 -6.51 -12.85 3.03
N PRO A 178 -7.23 -13.90 2.60
CA PRO A 178 -6.65 -14.99 1.81
C PRO A 178 -6.05 -14.53 0.49
N ARG A 179 -6.70 -13.58 -0.20
CA ARG A 179 -6.20 -13.04 -1.48
C ARG A 179 -5.01 -12.10 -1.30
N ALA A 180 -4.89 -11.44 -0.14
CA ALA A 180 -3.69 -10.68 0.18
C ALA A 180 -2.53 -11.62 0.48
N GLY A 181 -2.77 -12.68 1.27
CA GLY A 181 -1.80 -13.75 1.53
C GLY A 181 -1.30 -14.42 0.25
N GLU A 182 -2.20 -14.76 -0.69
CA GLU A 182 -1.84 -15.30 -2.01
C GLU A 182 -0.82 -14.42 -2.76
N VAL A 183 -0.95 -13.09 -2.67
CA VAL A 183 -0.06 -12.17 -3.39
C VAL A 183 1.24 -11.88 -2.64
N LEU A 184 1.15 -11.71 -1.32
CA LEU A 184 2.28 -11.34 -0.48
C LEU A 184 3.22 -12.53 -0.21
N ILE A 185 2.68 -13.74 -0.24
CA ILE A 185 3.40 -15.00 0.02
C ILE A 185 3.51 -15.78 -1.30
N ASP A 186 2.44 -16.44 -1.76
CA ASP A 186 2.53 -17.42 -2.85
C ASP A 186 3.09 -16.82 -4.17
N GLU A 187 2.56 -15.67 -4.62
CA GLU A 187 3.08 -14.98 -5.82
C GLU A 187 4.52 -14.50 -5.63
N ARG A 188 4.88 -14.12 -4.40
CA ARG A 188 6.21 -13.62 -4.07
C ARG A 188 7.22 -14.77 -4.07
N ASP A 189 6.86 -15.91 -3.51
CA ASP A 189 7.66 -17.14 -3.53
C ASP A 189 7.91 -17.61 -4.97
N THR A 190 6.87 -17.63 -5.81
CA THR A 190 7.02 -17.93 -7.24
C THR A 190 7.97 -16.93 -7.92
N PHE A 191 7.87 -15.64 -7.59
CA PHE A 191 8.76 -14.62 -8.15
C PHE A 191 10.22 -14.83 -7.72
N LEU A 192 10.46 -15.02 -6.43
CA LEU A 192 11.79 -15.27 -5.86
C LEU A 192 12.42 -16.52 -6.46
N ALA A 193 11.68 -17.63 -6.50
CA ALA A 193 12.12 -18.89 -7.10
C ALA A 193 12.47 -18.71 -8.59
N GLY A 194 11.62 -18.01 -9.35
CA GLY A 194 11.89 -17.75 -10.76
C GLY A 194 13.14 -16.88 -10.98
N ARG A 195 13.36 -15.87 -10.14
CA ARG A 195 14.58 -15.03 -10.19
C ARG A 195 15.82 -15.82 -9.80
N ILE A 196 15.76 -16.68 -8.78
CA ILE A 196 16.82 -17.61 -8.42
C ILE A 196 17.12 -18.54 -9.61
N GLN A 197 16.09 -19.07 -10.26
CA GLN A 197 16.26 -19.95 -11.41
C GLN A 197 16.98 -19.26 -12.59
N GLN A 198 16.75 -17.96 -12.80
CA GLN A 198 17.44 -17.18 -13.85
C GLN A 198 18.93 -16.95 -13.56
N ILE A 199 19.35 -16.99 -12.29
CA ILE A 199 20.74 -16.75 -11.89
C ILE A 199 21.52 -18.04 -11.58
N ARG A 200 20.88 -19.21 -11.58
CA ARG A 200 21.52 -20.53 -11.33
C ARG A 200 22.76 -20.82 -12.19
N GLY A 201 22.88 -20.21 -13.37
CA GLY A 201 24.03 -20.40 -14.27
C GLY A 201 25.26 -19.53 -13.95
N LYS A 202 25.23 -18.72 -12.89
CA LYS A 202 26.29 -17.75 -12.55
C LYS A 202 27.35 -18.27 -11.57
N GLY A 203 27.40 -19.58 -11.32
CA GLY A 203 28.30 -20.23 -10.36
C GLY A 203 27.57 -20.62 -9.08
N ARG A 204 28.28 -20.65 -7.95
CA ARG A 204 27.72 -20.96 -6.63
C ARG A 204 26.92 -19.77 -6.10
N VAL A 205 25.61 -19.93 -6.03
CA VAL A 205 24.66 -18.89 -5.60
C VAL A 205 24.23 -19.14 -4.16
N LEU A 206 24.42 -18.14 -3.30
CA LEU A 206 23.84 -18.11 -1.96
C LEU A 206 22.63 -17.17 -1.98
N ALA A 207 21.42 -17.72 -1.89
CA ALA A 207 20.20 -16.94 -1.79
C ALA A 207 19.84 -16.69 -0.32
N VAL A 208 19.79 -15.42 0.10
CA VAL A 208 19.39 -15.00 1.44
C VAL A 208 17.98 -14.42 1.37
N ILE A 209 17.04 -15.11 2.00
CA ILE A 209 15.60 -14.78 1.99
C ILE A 209 15.04 -14.82 3.42
N GLY A 210 13.86 -14.23 3.63
CA GLY A 210 13.13 -14.35 4.88
C GLY A 210 12.70 -15.79 5.14
N ALA A 211 12.77 -16.23 6.40
CA ALA A 211 12.45 -17.60 6.79
C ALA A 211 11.03 -18.03 6.36
N GLY A 212 10.05 -17.11 6.41
CA GLY A 212 8.67 -17.36 5.98
C GLY A 212 8.51 -17.67 4.48
N HIS A 213 9.50 -17.35 3.64
CA HIS A 213 9.49 -17.64 2.20
C HIS A 213 10.27 -18.93 1.85
N LEU A 214 11.01 -19.51 2.81
CA LEU A 214 11.94 -20.60 2.54
C LEU A 214 11.26 -21.85 1.97
N SER A 215 10.20 -22.31 2.63
CA SER A 215 9.46 -23.51 2.22
C SER A 215 8.80 -23.33 0.85
N GLY A 216 8.15 -22.19 0.62
CA GLY A 216 7.50 -21.85 -0.65
C GLY A 216 8.48 -21.71 -1.81
N VAL A 217 9.63 -21.06 -1.60
CA VAL A 217 10.67 -20.94 -2.64
C VAL A 217 11.26 -22.30 -2.99
N VAL A 218 11.59 -23.13 -2.00
CA VAL A 218 12.11 -24.48 -2.23
C VAL A 218 11.10 -25.34 -3.01
N HIS A 219 9.81 -25.26 -2.65
CA HIS A 219 8.75 -25.95 -3.38
C HIS A 219 8.67 -25.51 -4.85
N ASN A 220 8.68 -24.19 -5.12
CA ASN A 220 8.63 -23.65 -6.48
C ASN A 220 9.88 -23.98 -7.31
N LEU A 221 11.06 -24.10 -6.68
CA LEU A 221 12.30 -24.50 -7.33
C LEU A 221 12.34 -25.99 -7.70
N GLY A 222 11.49 -26.82 -7.08
CA GLY A 222 11.31 -28.22 -7.45
C GLY A 222 10.53 -28.42 -8.76
N GLN A 223 9.89 -27.37 -9.28
CA GLN A 223 9.15 -27.40 -10.55
C GLN A 223 10.09 -27.18 -11.76
N PRO A 224 9.67 -27.57 -12.99
CA PRO A 224 10.46 -27.31 -14.19
C PRO A 224 10.80 -25.83 -14.36
N ALA A 225 12.05 -25.52 -14.70
CA ALA A 225 12.54 -24.13 -14.82
C ALA A 225 11.69 -23.25 -15.75
N THR A 226 11.12 -23.83 -16.81
CA THR A 226 10.20 -23.13 -17.72
C THR A 226 8.93 -22.67 -17.00
N GLU A 227 8.37 -23.50 -16.11
CA GLU A 227 7.17 -23.16 -15.35
C GLU A 227 7.47 -22.08 -14.32
N THR A 228 8.56 -22.23 -13.56
CA THR A 228 8.99 -21.26 -12.54
C THR A 228 9.31 -19.88 -13.13
N THR A 229 9.84 -19.82 -14.36
CA THR A 229 10.24 -18.55 -15.02
C THR A 229 9.16 -17.93 -15.90
N SER A 230 8.20 -18.71 -16.40
CA SER A 230 7.17 -18.24 -17.35
C SER A 230 6.32 -17.08 -16.83
N ARG A 231 6.05 -17.05 -15.52
CA ARG A 231 5.19 -16.06 -14.86
C ARG A 231 5.93 -14.81 -14.40
N LEU A 232 7.26 -14.75 -14.51
CA LEU A 232 8.05 -13.63 -13.97
C LEU A 232 7.66 -12.28 -14.55
N SER A 233 7.41 -12.23 -15.87
CA SER A 233 6.98 -11.00 -16.55
C SER A 233 5.63 -10.50 -16.03
N GLU A 234 4.64 -11.38 -15.94
CA GLU A 234 3.32 -11.09 -15.39
C GLU A 234 3.38 -10.64 -13.93
N LEU A 235 4.19 -11.33 -13.11
CA LEU A 235 4.34 -11.04 -11.69
C LEU A 235 5.10 -9.75 -11.43
N ALA A 236 5.98 -9.32 -12.35
CA ALA A 236 6.68 -8.05 -12.33
C ALA A 236 5.79 -6.84 -12.69
N GLU A 237 4.61 -7.07 -13.28
CA GLU A 237 3.71 -6.00 -13.71
C GLU A 237 2.55 -5.76 -12.74
N GLU A 238 1.98 -4.55 -12.84
CA GLU A 238 0.75 -4.23 -12.13
C GLU A 238 -0.47 -4.85 -12.82
N PRO A 239 -1.41 -5.42 -12.05
CA PRO A 239 -2.60 -6.03 -12.62
C PRO A 239 -3.51 -4.92 -13.14
N ALA A 240 -4.19 -5.16 -14.25
CA ALA A 240 -5.01 -4.14 -14.90
C ALA A 240 -6.00 -3.48 -13.93
N LYS A 241 -6.23 -2.17 -14.10
CA LYS A 241 -7.22 -1.44 -13.29
C LYS A 241 -8.61 -2.02 -13.55
N SER A 242 -9.35 -2.33 -12.48
CA SER A 242 -10.74 -2.75 -12.62
C SER A 242 -11.54 -1.69 -13.40
N VAL A 243 -12.31 -2.13 -14.38
CA VAL A 243 -13.15 -1.27 -15.23
C VAL A 243 -14.47 -0.90 -14.55
N TRP A 244 -14.94 -1.72 -13.62
CA TRP A 244 -16.23 -1.54 -12.93
C TRP A 244 -16.40 -0.18 -12.25
N PRO A 245 -15.41 0.35 -11.49
CA PRO A 245 -15.52 1.70 -10.93
C PRO A 245 -15.69 2.77 -12.00
N LYS A 246 -15.00 2.65 -13.15
CA LYS A 246 -15.17 3.59 -14.26
C LYS A 246 -16.56 3.47 -14.88
N ILE A 247 -17.08 2.26 -15.04
CA ILE A 247 -18.42 2.00 -15.58
C ILE A 247 -19.46 2.65 -14.67
N ILE A 248 -19.46 2.35 -13.37
CA ILE A 248 -20.42 2.93 -12.41
C ILE A 248 -20.32 4.46 -12.39
N MET A 249 -19.11 4.99 -12.31
CA MET A 249 -18.85 6.42 -12.24
C MET A 249 -19.26 7.17 -13.54
N THR A 250 -19.29 6.48 -14.68
CA THR A 250 -19.76 7.06 -15.96
C THR A 250 -21.26 6.84 -16.17
N ALA A 251 -21.80 5.72 -15.70
CA ALA A 251 -23.22 5.39 -15.83
C ALA A 251 -24.12 6.36 -15.06
N ILE A 252 -23.69 6.81 -13.87
CA ILE A 252 -24.47 7.75 -13.04
C ILE A 252 -24.69 9.10 -13.76
N PRO A 253 -23.67 9.82 -14.27
CA PRO A 253 -23.88 11.03 -15.06
C PRO A 253 -24.71 10.81 -16.32
N ILE A 254 -24.49 9.71 -17.06
CA ILE A 254 -25.28 9.39 -18.27
C ILE A 254 -26.75 9.20 -17.91
N PHE A 255 -27.03 8.46 -16.85
CA PHE A 255 -28.38 8.23 -16.36
C PHE A 255 -29.05 9.55 -15.95
N LEU A 256 -28.37 10.40 -15.19
CA LEU A 256 -28.90 11.69 -14.75
C LEU A 256 -29.15 12.64 -15.93
N LEU A 257 -28.21 12.74 -16.87
CA LEU A 257 -28.40 13.54 -18.09
C LEU A 257 -29.53 13.00 -18.96
N GLY A 258 -29.69 11.68 -19.03
CA GLY A 258 -30.80 11.02 -19.71
C GLY A 258 -32.15 11.34 -19.07
N ALA A 259 -32.25 11.27 -17.74
CA ALA A 259 -33.45 11.61 -16.99
C ALA A 259 -33.84 13.08 -17.18
N VAL A 260 -32.86 13.99 -17.10
CA VAL A 260 -33.06 15.43 -17.39
C VAL A 260 -33.52 15.66 -18.83
N GLY A 261 -32.93 14.98 -19.81
CA GLY A 261 -33.34 15.06 -21.21
C GLY A 261 -34.77 14.55 -21.44
N TRP A 262 -35.16 13.48 -20.75
CA TRP A 262 -36.52 12.91 -20.84
C TRP A 262 -37.57 13.85 -20.23
N MET A 263 -37.35 14.38 -19.03
CA MET A 263 -38.25 15.37 -18.40
C MET A 263 -38.38 16.64 -19.26
N ALA A 264 -37.27 17.10 -19.85
CA ALA A 264 -37.28 18.26 -20.74
C ALA A 264 -38.09 18.02 -22.02
N TYR A 265 -38.03 16.80 -22.57
CA TYR A 265 -38.83 16.41 -23.74
C TYR A 265 -40.33 16.37 -23.43
N ASN A 266 -40.71 15.92 -22.23
CA ASN A 266 -42.11 15.85 -21.78
C ASN A 266 -42.67 17.21 -21.31
N GLY A 267 -41.83 18.23 -21.17
CA GLY A 267 -42.24 19.56 -20.71
C GLY A 267 -42.43 19.69 -19.19
N GLU A 268 -41.83 18.79 -18.41
CA GLU A 268 -41.93 18.72 -16.94
C GLU A 268 -41.00 19.75 -16.26
N ILE A 269 -41.22 21.04 -16.54
CA ILE A 269 -40.33 22.13 -16.11
C ILE A 269 -40.24 22.28 -14.58
N GLU A 270 -41.32 22.01 -13.85
CA GLU A 270 -41.31 22.12 -12.38
C GLU A 270 -40.51 20.98 -11.74
N GLU A 271 -40.63 19.75 -12.26
CA GLU A 271 -39.87 18.58 -11.79
C GLU A 271 -38.38 18.70 -12.12
N LEU A 272 -38.05 19.27 -13.29
CA LEU A 272 -36.67 19.62 -13.65
C LEU A 272 -36.05 20.61 -12.66
N LYS A 273 -36.81 21.65 -12.28
CA LYS A 273 -36.36 22.65 -11.32
C LYS A 273 -36.17 22.03 -9.94
N GLN A 274 -37.09 21.19 -9.50
CA GLN A 274 -36.99 20.47 -8.22
C GLN A 274 -35.78 19.52 -8.20
N THR A 275 -35.56 18.79 -9.29
CA THR A 275 -34.41 17.91 -9.50
C THR A 275 -33.10 18.68 -9.42
N ALA A 276 -33.00 19.81 -10.15
CA ALA A 276 -31.82 20.66 -10.16
C ALA A 276 -31.55 21.27 -8.77
N GLN A 277 -32.58 21.75 -8.08
CA GLN A 277 -32.45 22.29 -6.72
C GLN A 277 -31.98 21.21 -5.74
N THR A 278 -32.58 20.02 -5.79
CA THR A 278 -32.21 18.88 -4.94
C THR A 278 -30.75 18.47 -5.17
N TRP A 279 -30.33 18.40 -6.44
CA TRP A 279 -28.95 18.10 -6.82
C TRP A 279 -27.96 19.14 -6.29
N LEU A 280 -28.20 20.42 -6.59
CA LEU A 280 -27.34 21.53 -6.18
C LEU A 280 -27.22 21.59 -4.65
N LEU A 281 -28.34 21.51 -3.93
CA LEU A 281 -28.40 21.68 -2.49
C LEU A 281 -27.73 20.51 -1.75
N LEU A 282 -28.05 19.26 -2.10
CA LEU A 282 -27.47 18.11 -1.44
C LEU A 282 -25.96 18.00 -1.69
N ASN A 283 -25.50 18.21 -2.92
CA ASN A 283 -24.07 18.19 -3.25
C ASN A 283 -23.31 19.31 -2.52
N ALA A 284 -23.85 20.53 -2.48
CA ALA A 284 -23.21 21.66 -1.83
C ALA A 284 -23.15 21.50 -0.31
N LEU A 285 -24.26 21.10 0.32
CA LEU A 285 -24.33 20.94 1.78
C LEU A 285 -23.42 19.82 2.27
N THR A 286 -23.48 18.64 1.66
CA THR A 286 -22.69 17.49 2.11
C THR A 286 -21.19 17.68 1.89
N ALA A 287 -20.77 18.26 0.77
CA ALA A 287 -19.36 18.61 0.54
C ALA A 287 -18.88 19.69 1.51
N GLY A 288 -19.67 20.74 1.72
CA GLY A 288 -19.38 21.79 2.71
C GLY A 288 -19.26 21.22 4.13
N LEU A 289 -20.16 20.32 4.52
CA LEU A 289 -20.12 19.61 5.80
C LEU A 289 -18.87 18.75 5.91
N GLY A 290 -18.46 18.04 4.86
CA GLY A 290 -17.21 17.27 4.86
C GLY A 290 -15.99 18.14 5.14
N VAL A 291 -15.89 19.29 4.47
CA VAL A 291 -14.81 20.26 4.70
C VAL A 291 -14.90 20.90 6.10
N LEU A 292 -16.11 21.15 6.60
CA LEU A 292 -16.34 21.66 7.95
C LEU A 292 -15.88 20.65 9.01
N ILE A 293 -16.22 19.36 8.84
CA ILE A 293 -15.78 18.28 9.73
C ILE A 293 -14.25 18.23 9.74
N ALA A 294 -13.59 18.36 8.59
CA ALA A 294 -12.14 18.45 8.46
C ALA A 294 -11.52 19.68 9.15
N ARG A 295 -12.34 20.57 9.73
CA ARG A 295 -11.94 21.88 10.29
C ARG A 295 -11.25 22.75 9.25
N GLY A 296 -11.73 22.67 8.01
CA GLY A 296 -11.26 23.49 6.91
C GLY A 296 -11.55 24.97 7.13
N HIS A 297 -10.76 25.83 6.47
CA HIS A 297 -10.98 27.26 6.45
C HIS A 297 -12.36 27.58 5.83
N PRO A 298 -13.08 28.63 6.28
CA PRO A 298 -14.39 28.99 5.72
C PRO A 298 -14.41 29.16 4.19
N LEU A 299 -13.35 29.71 3.61
CA LEU A 299 -13.20 29.81 2.15
C LEU A 299 -13.15 28.43 1.47
N SER A 300 -12.47 27.46 2.08
CA SER A 300 -12.41 26.07 1.58
C SER A 300 -13.78 25.40 1.64
N ILE A 301 -14.58 25.69 2.68
CA ILE A 301 -15.96 25.20 2.81
C ILE A 301 -16.81 25.73 1.65
N LEU A 302 -16.76 27.04 1.42
CA LEU A 302 -17.50 27.70 0.34
C LEU A 302 -17.10 27.17 -1.04
N VAL A 303 -15.79 27.08 -1.30
CA VAL A 303 -15.29 26.56 -2.58
C VAL A 303 -15.67 25.10 -2.77
N GLY A 304 -15.55 24.25 -1.74
CA GLY A 304 -15.98 22.86 -1.81
C GLY A 304 -17.48 22.72 -2.08
N ALA A 305 -18.31 23.51 -1.39
CA ALA A 305 -19.75 23.51 -1.58
C ALA A 305 -20.17 23.97 -2.99
N LEU A 306 -19.52 25.00 -3.54
CA LEU A 306 -19.81 25.51 -4.89
C LEU A 306 -19.26 24.60 -6.00
N ALA A 307 -18.10 23.98 -5.78
CA ALA A 307 -17.50 23.08 -6.76
C ALA A 307 -18.29 21.76 -6.85
N SER A 308 -18.80 21.26 -5.72
CA SER A 308 -19.39 19.92 -5.62
C SER A 308 -20.43 19.59 -6.68
N PRO A 309 -21.50 20.39 -6.91
CA PRO A 309 -22.54 20.05 -7.88
C PRO A 309 -22.05 19.97 -9.32
N ILE A 310 -20.99 20.71 -9.66
CA ILE A 310 -20.39 20.71 -11.00
C ILE A 310 -19.45 19.50 -11.12
N THR A 311 -18.62 19.27 -10.10
CA THR A 311 -17.64 18.19 -10.09
C THR A 311 -18.29 16.81 -9.98
N SER A 312 -19.43 16.68 -9.30
CA SER A 312 -20.13 15.39 -9.18
C SER A 312 -20.72 14.89 -10.51
N LEU A 313 -20.93 15.78 -11.48
CA LEU A 313 -21.29 15.43 -12.86
C LEU A 313 -20.08 15.08 -13.73
N ASN A 314 -18.86 15.42 -13.29
CA ASN A 314 -17.63 15.17 -14.03
C ASN A 314 -16.70 14.21 -13.26
N PRO A 315 -16.56 12.94 -13.67
CA PRO A 315 -15.72 11.96 -13.00
C PRO A 315 -14.23 12.31 -12.88
N THR A 316 -13.77 13.30 -13.64
CA THR A 316 -12.36 13.73 -13.65
C THR A 316 -12.05 14.85 -12.66
N LEU A 317 -13.07 15.48 -12.08
CA LEU A 317 -12.93 16.59 -11.13
C LEU A 317 -13.53 16.20 -9.78
N ALA A 318 -12.92 16.69 -8.70
CA ALA A 318 -13.36 16.38 -7.35
C ALA A 318 -13.47 17.65 -6.50
N ALA A 319 -14.61 17.85 -5.84
CA ALA A 319 -14.90 19.04 -5.02
C ALA A 319 -13.82 19.31 -3.96
N GLY A 320 -13.33 18.25 -3.34
CA GLY A 320 -12.28 18.29 -2.33
C GLY A 320 -10.94 18.78 -2.88
N TRP A 321 -10.63 18.59 -4.17
CA TRP A 321 -9.40 19.16 -4.75
C TRP A 321 -9.45 20.69 -4.77
N PHE A 322 -10.58 21.28 -5.12
CA PHE A 322 -10.77 22.73 -5.09
C PHE A 322 -10.76 23.27 -3.66
N ALA A 323 -11.44 22.59 -2.74
CA ALA A 323 -11.42 22.93 -1.31
C ALA A 323 -10.01 22.82 -0.71
N GLY A 324 -9.29 21.73 -1.02
CA GLY A 324 -7.92 21.47 -0.56
C GLY A 324 -6.90 22.44 -1.14
N TYR A 325 -7.02 22.78 -2.43
CA TYR A 325 -6.20 23.81 -3.05
C TYR A 325 -6.44 25.18 -2.40
N THR A 326 -7.70 25.52 -2.13
CA THR A 326 -8.06 26.75 -1.40
C THR A 326 -7.47 26.74 0.01
N GLN A 327 -7.57 25.61 0.71
CA GLN A 327 -6.97 25.42 2.03
C GLN A 327 -5.46 25.64 1.99
N LEU A 328 -4.78 25.09 0.98
CA LEU A 328 -3.34 25.23 0.80
C LEU A 328 -2.94 26.68 0.49
N LYS A 329 -3.77 27.43 -0.24
CA LYS A 329 -3.51 28.85 -0.55
C LYS A 329 -3.75 29.77 0.64
N VAL A 330 -4.82 29.53 1.41
CA VAL A 330 -5.23 30.41 2.50
C VAL A 330 -4.52 30.06 3.82
N ALA A 331 -4.19 28.79 4.02
CA ALA A 331 -3.53 28.29 5.22
C ALA A 331 -2.35 27.38 4.83
N SER A 332 -1.37 27.94 4.12
CA SER A 332 -0.22 27.19 3.63
C SER A 332 0.56 26.51 4.77
N PRO A 333 0.92 25.21 4.60
CA PRO A 333 1.80 24.53 5.54
C PRO A 333 3.23 25.07 5.41
N THR A 334 3.95 25.08 6.52
CA THR A 334 5.38 25.43 6.57
C THR A 334 6.26 24.22 6.26
N GLY A 335 7.55 24.45 5.96
CA GLY A 335 8.51 23.35 5.79
C GLY A 335 8.63 22.47 7.05
N LYS A 336 8.50 23.07 8.24
CA LYS A 336 8.46 22.35 9.51
C LYS A 336 7.21 21.49 9.64
N ASP A 337 6.04 22.01 9.27
CA ASP A 337 4.79 21.22 9.26
C ASP A 337 4.92 19.97 8.39
N ALA A 338 5.60 20.07 7.24
CA ALA A 338 5.85 18.94 6.37
C ALA A 338 6.80 17.91 7.01
N GLN A 339 7.92 18.34 7.59
CA GLN A 339 8.85 17.45 8.29
C GLN A 339 8.19 16.73 9.47
N ASP A 340 7.45 17.46 10.30
CA ASP A 340 6.74 16.90 11.46
C ASP A 340 5.63 15.93 11.00
N PHE A 341 4.97 16.22 9.88
CA PHE A 341 3.97 15.33 9.31
C PHE A 341 4.58 14.05 8.73
N LEU A 342 5.83 14.05 8.27
CA LEU A 342 6.49 12.84 7.72
C LEU A 342 6.98 11.87 8.80
N LYS A 343 7.25 12.37 10.00
CA LYS A 343 7.69 11.52 11.12
C LYS A 343 6.59 10.55 11.57
N LEU A 344 5.32 10.90 11.34
CA LEU A 344 4.12 10.07 11.56
C LEU A 344 4.20 9.18 12.82
N ASP A 345 4.31 9.82 13.97
CA ASP A 345 4.29 9.10 15.26
C ASP A 345 2.87 9.03 15.85
N GLU A 346 1.90 9.77 15.31
CA GLU A 346 0.52 9.82 15.83
C GLU A 346 -0.53 10.09 14.74
N ALA A 347 -1.63 9.34 14.72
CA ALA A 347 -2.82 9.64 13.90
C ALA A 347 -3.44 11.01 14.20
N SER A 348 -3.16 11.56 15.39
CA SER A 348 -3.60 12.89 15.82
C SER A 348 -3.00 14.02 14.95
N LEU A 349 -1.88 13.78 14.28
CA LEU A 349 -1.20 14.74 13.40
C LEU A 349 -2.04 15.14 12.18
N PHE A 350 -2.91 14.26 11.67
CA PHE A 350 -3.81 14.61 10.55
C PHE A 350 -4.71 15.80 10.90
N TRP A 351 -5.16 15.89 12.15
CA TRP A 351 -6.09 16.91 12.61
C TRP A 351 -5.39 18.17 13.13
N LYS A 352 -4.21 18.00 13.72
CA LYS A 352 -3.44 19.09 14.35
C LYS A 352 -2.55 19.82 13.34
N ASN A 353 -1.88 19.09 12.44
CA ASN A 353 -0.91 19.64 11.50
C ASN A 353 -1.59 20.28 10.27
N ARG A 354 -0.98 21.32 9.70
CA ARG A 354 -1.50 22.02 8.51
C ARG A 354 -1.51 21.15 7.25
N VAL A 355 -0.48 20.32 7.07
CA VAL A 355 -0.41 19.35 5.96
C VAL A 355 -1.53 18.34 6.07
N GLY A 356 -1.68 17.74 7.26
CA GLY A 356 -2.78 16.84 7.58
C GLY A 356 -4.15 17.45 7.31
N ARG A 357 -4.34 18.73 7.68
CA ARG A 357 -5.60 19.44 7.45
C ARG A 357 -5.92 19.64 5.97
N VAL A 358 -4.93 19.96 5.13
CA VAL A 358 -5.12 20.05 3.67
C VAL A 358 -5.57 18.71 3.11
N LEU A 359 -4.96 17.61 3.56
CA LEU A 359 -5.32 16.25 3.13
C LEU A 359 -6.73 15.87 3.61
N LEU A 360 -7.08 16.14 4.88
CA LEU A 360 -8.41 15.88 5.43
C LEU A 360 -9.49 16.69 4.72
N VAL A 361 -9.26 17.98 4.46
CA VAL A 361 -10.19 18.84 3.71
C VAL A 361 -10.44 18.26 2.31
N THR A 362 -9.38 17.79 1.67
CA THR A 362 -9.47 17.17 0.34
C THR A 362 -10.26 15.87 0.39
N ALA A 363 -9.94 14.99 1.34
CA ALA A 363 -10.56 13.68 1.46
C ALA A 363 -12.04 13.79 1.87
N LEU A 364 -12.34 14.49 2.96
CA LEU A 364 -13.70 14.63 3.47
C LEU A 364 -14.58 15.49 2.56
N GLY A 365 -14.02 16.46 1.84
CA GLY A 365 -14.74 17.19 0.79
C GLY A 365 -15.18 16.27 -0.36
N ASN A 366 -14.31 15.34 -0.78
CA ASN A 366 -14.64 14.33 -1.79
C ASN A 366 -15.69 13.33 -1.29
N VAL A 367 -15.54 12.84 -0.06
CA VAL A 367 -16.53 11.94 0.57
C VAL A 367 -17.89 12.64 0.68
N GLY A 368 -17.91 13.89 1.13
CA GLY A 368 -19.11 14.71 1.19
C GLY A 368 -19.78 14.84 -0.17
N SER A 369 -19.02 15.21 -1.22
CA SER A 369 -19.54 15.30 -2.60
C SER A 369 -20.12 13.96 -3.10
N MET A 370 -19.44 12.84 -2.80
CA MET A 370 -19.93 11.51 -3.16
C MET A 370 -21.25 11.18 -2.47
N VAL A 371 -21.36 11.43 -1.16
CA VAL A 371 -22.60 11.23 -0.39
C VAL A 371 -23.71 12.11 -0.94
N GLY A 372 -23.42 13.37 -1.26
CA GLY A 372 -24.37 14.29 -1.89
C GLY A 372 -24.91 13.79 -3.22
N ALA A 373 -24.04 13.30 -4.10
CA ALA A 373 -24.43 12.73 -5.39
C ALA A 373 -25.31 11.47 -5.24
N TRP A 374 -25.00 10.60 -4.27
CA TRP A 374 -25.79 9.40 -3.98
C TRP A 374 -27.16 9.74 -3.40
N LEU A 375 -27.23 10.65 -2.42
CA LEU A 375 -28.50 11.10 -1.84
C LEU A 375 -29.36 11.82 -2.87
N ALA A 376 -28.76 12.67 -3.69
CA ALA A 376 -29.48 13.37 -4.76
C ALA A 376 -29.98 12.39 -5.83
N GLY A 377 -29.14 11.46 -6.28
CA GLY A 377 -29.55 10.42 -7.22
C GLY A 377 -30.70 9.56 -6.68
N GLY A 378 -30.64 9.17 -5.40
CA GLY A 378 -31.72 8.44 -4.73
C GLY A 378 -33.02 9.25 -4.59
N ALA A 379 -32.92 10.54 -4.25
CA ALA A 379 -34.08 11.42 -4.15
C ALA A 379 -34.76 11.64 -5.51
N ILE A 380 -33.98 11.81 -6.58
CA ILE A 380 -34.47 11.95 -7.95
C ILE A 380 -35.13 10.65 -8.43
N LEU A 381 -34.51 9.50 -8.16
CA LEU A 381 -35.11 8.19 -8.47
C LEU A 381 -36.44 7.98 -7.73
N GLY A 382 -36.51 8.40 -6.46
CA GLY A 382 -37.74 8.34 -5.68
C GLY A 382 -38.86 9.21 -6.25
N GLN A 383 -38.53 10.35 -6.86
CA GLN A 383 -39.51 11.22 -7.54
C GLN A 383 -39.96 10.67 -8.90
N LEU A 384 -39.09 9.92 -9.60
CA LEU A 384 -39.41 9.34 -10.91
C LEU A 384 -40.22 8.02 -10.82
N ILE A 385 -40.08 7.28 -9.72
CA ILE A 385 -40.71 5.96 -9.53
C ILE A 385 -41.96 6.04 -8.62
N GLY A 386 -42.12 7.14 -7.88
CA GLY A 386 -43.16 7.35 -6.87
C GLY A 386 -44.32 8.21 -7.36
#